data_AF-A0A856HZ93-F1
#
_entry.id   AF-A0A856HZ93-F1
#
_cell.length_a   1.000
_cell.length_b   1.000
_cell.length_c   1.000
_cell.angle_alpha   90.00
_cell.angle_beta   90.00
_cell.angle_gamma   90.00
#
_symmetry.space_group_name_H-M   'P 1'
#
loop_
_entity.id
_entity.type
_entity.pdbx_description
1 polymer ?
#
loop_
_entity_poly.entity_id
_entity_poly.type
_entity_poly.pdbx_seq_one_letter_code
_entity_poly.pdbx_strand_id
1 'polypeptide(L)' 'MEEFLQVVGFSDDIAAPDESYWRYTRVHDGMKETITLDLDLFDDNYKLLRLPMSRVKTLIQWETEDASSVQDDELPF' A
#
# COMPACT_ATOMS: atom_id res chain seq x y z
N MET A 1 -8.32 -3.28 -10.55
CA MET A 1 -8.08 -3.28 -9.09
C MET A 1 -7.66 -1.89 -8.62
N GLU A 2 -6.79 -1.23 -9.39
CA GLU A 2 -6.45 0.19 -9.28
C GLU A 2 -7.67 1.10 -9.04
N GLU A 3 -8.79 0.85 -9.75
CA GLU A 3 -10.02 1.66 -9.59
C GLU A 3 -10.63 1.62 -8.18
N PHE A 4 -10.53 0.51 -7.43
CA PHE A 4 -11.14 0.43 -6.09
C PHE A 4 -10.33 1.24 -5.06
N LEU A 5 -9.00 1.08 -5.07
CA LEU A 5 -8.12 1.76 -4.12
C LEU A 5 -8.10 3.28 -4.40
N GLN A 6 -8.11 3.68 -5.66
CA GLN A 6 -8.28 5.08 -6.06
C GLN A 6 -9.61 5.67 -5.58
N VAL A 7 -10.73 4.93 -5.69
CA VAL A 7 -12.04 5.38 -5.17
C VAL A 7 -12.02 5.55 -3.64
N VAL A 8 -11.23 4.74 -2.94
CA VAL A 8 -11.08 4.79 -1.47
C VAL A 8 -10.01 5.83 -1.03
N GLY A 9 -9.45 6.58 -1.98
CA GLY A 9 -8.52 7.68 -1.73
C GLY A 9 -7.06 7.28 -1.61
N PHE A 10 -6.70 6.04 -1.97
CA PHE A 10 -5.31 5.62 -2.07
C PHE A 10 -4.71 6.06 -3.40
N SER A 11 -3.53 6.67 -3.32
CA SER A 11 -2.67 6.95 -4.46
C SER A 11 -1.69 5.79 -4.64
N ASP A 12 -1.46 5.41 -5.89
CA ASP A 12 -0.46 4.41 -6.26
C ASP A 12 0.93 5.01 -5.99
N ASP A 13 1.70 4.36 -5.11
CA ASP A 13 3.13 4.58 -5.00
C ASP A 13 3.75 3.43 -5.79
N ILE A 14 3.92 3.64 -7.10
CA ILE A 14 4.38 2.60 -8.03
C ILE A 14 5.68 2.05 -7.45
N ALA A 15 5.61 0.82 -6.92
CA ALA A 15 6.76 0.12 -6.41
C ALA A 15 7.85 0.12 -7.49
N ALA A 16 9.12 0.21 -7.08
CA ALA A 16 10.20 0.24 -8.04
C ALA A 16 10.09 -0.98 -8.98
N PRO A 17 10.49 -0.89 -10.25
CA PRO A 17 10.26 -1.93 -11.27
C PRO A 17 10.82 -3.33 -10.91
N ASP A 18 11.61 -3.45 -9.85
CA ASP A 18 12.19 -4.67 -9.31
C ASP A 18 11.47 -5.23 -8.07
N GLU A 19 10.36 -4.64 -7.64
CA GLU A 19 9.66 -5.04 -6.42
C GLU A 19 8.47 -5.95 -6.69
N SER A 20 8.39 -7.06 -5.95
CA SER A 20 7.35 -8.09 -6.08
C SER A 20 6.07 -7.74 -5.31
N TYR A 21 5.74 -6.46 -5.19
CA TYR A 21 4.57 -5.99 -4.44
C TYR A 21 4.03 -4.67 -5.01
N TRP A 22 2.79 -4.34 -4.70
CA TRP A 22 2.18 -3.03 -4.94
C TRP A 22 2.01 -2.28 -3.63
N ARG A 23 2.34 -0.99 -3.63
CA ARG A 23 2.22 -0.12 -2.47
C ARG A 23 1.26 1.01 -2.76
N TYR A 24 0.36 1.23 -1.81
CA TYR A 24 -0.67 2.25 -1.89
C TYR A 24 -0.60 3.10 -0.64
N THR A 25 -0.65 4.42 -0.80
CA THR A 25 -0.66 5.33 0.35
C THR A 25 -1.84 6.28 0.29
N ARG A 26 -2.42 6.60 1.46
CA ARG A 26 -3.39 7.69 1.60
C ARG A 26 -3.12 8.48 2.86
N VAL A 27 -3.49 9.76 2.84
CA VAL A 27 -3.55 10.58 4.06
C VAL A 27 -5.02 10.74 4.42
N HIS A 28 -5.40 10.24 5.59
CA HIS A 28 -6.76 10.30 6.10
C HIS A 28 -6.72 10.59 7.60
N ASP A 29 -7.51 11.57 8.04
CA ASP A 29 -7.62 11.97 9.46
C ASP A 29 -6.29 12.35 10.13
N GLY A 30 -5.35 12.93 9.38
CA GLY A 30 -4.01 13.27 9.90
C GLY A 30 -3.08 12.08 10.07
N MET A 31 -3.47 10.89 9.61
CA MET A 31 -2.63 9.70 9.54
C MET A 31 -2.29 9.36 8.09
N LYS A 32 -1.04 8.96 7.87
CA LYS A 32 -0.60 8.34 6.61
C LYS A 32 -0.81 6.83 6.73
N GLU A 33 -1.67 6.30 5.89
CA GLU A 33 -1.95 4.87 5.82
C GLU A 33 -1.25 4.30 4.59
N THR A 34 -0.46 3.25 4.81
CA THR A 34 0.23 2.52 3.74
C THR A 34 -0.32 1.10 3.69
N ILE A 35 -0.79 0.68 2.52
CA ILE A 35 -1.16 -0.72 2.24
C ILE A 35 -0.16 -1.29 1.25
N THR A 36 0.45 -2.41 1.60
CA THR A 36 1.35 -3.17 0.74
C THR A 36 0.70 -4.51 0.42
N LEU A 37 0.60 -4.82 -0.87
CA LEU A 37 0.01 -6.03 -1.43
C LEU A 37 1.08 -6.82 -2.17
N ASP A 38 1.43 -8.00 -1.69
CA ASP A 38 2.37 -8.89 -2.37
C ASP A 38 1.77 -9.45 -3.66
N LEU A 39 2.58 -9.57 -4.71
CA LEU A 39 2.14 -10.12 -5.99
C LEU A 39 1.76 -11.61 -5.91
N ASP A 40 2.24 -12.34 -4.90
CA ASP A 40 1.81 -13.72 -4.59
C ASP A 40 0.31 -13.81 -4.24
N LEU A 41 -0.39 -12.68 -4.05
CA LEU A 41 -1.86 -12.66 -3.96
C LEU A 41 -2.54 -12.94 -5.30
N PHE A 42 -1.82 -12.85 -6.42
CA PHE A 42 -2.37 -12.91 -7.76
C PHE A 42 -1.83 -14.09 -8.57
N ASP A 43 -2.65 -14.63 -9.48
CA ASP A 43 -2.20 -15.55 -10.51
C ASP A 43 -1.49 -14.80 -11.66
N ASP A 44 -0.96 -15.53 -12.64
CA ASP A 44 -0.31 -14.96 -13.83
C ASP A 44 -1.22 -14.03 -14.67
N ASN A 45 -2.54 -14.03 -14.41
CA ASN A 45 -3.53 -13.17 -15.06
C ASN A 45 -3.98 -12.00 -14.16
N TYR A 46 -3.25 -11.72 -13.08
CA TYR A 46 -3.58 -10.71 -12.08
C TYR A 46 -4.93 -10.94 -11.37
N LYS A 47 -5.38 -12.20 -11.29
CA LYS A 47 -6.58 -12.58 -10.55
C LYS A 47 -6.22 -13.00 -9.14
N LEU A 48 -7.00 -12.51 -8.17
CA LEU A 48 -6.85 -12.89 -6.76
C LEU A 48 -6.91 -14.41 -6.56
N LEU A 49 -5.87 -14.96 -5.96
CA LEU A 49 -5.80 -16.35 -5.55
C LEU A 49 -6.64 -16.59 -4.30
N ARG A 50 -7.30 -17.75 -4.25
CA ARG A 50 -8.02 -18.19 -3.05
C ARG A 50 -7.05 -18.86 -2.08
N LEU A 51 -6.43 -18.05 -1.23
CA LEU A 51 -5.46 -18.49 -0.23
C LEU A 51 -6.12 -18.65 1.16
N PRO A 52 -5.57 -19.53 2.03
CA PRO A 52 -6.00 -19.59 3.42
C PRO A 52 -5.70 -18.28 4.14
N MET A 53 -6.56 -17.90 5.08
CA MET A 53 -6.45 -16.61 5.80
C MET A 53 -5.08 -16.37 6.44
N SER A 54 -4.41 -17.43 6.92
CA SER A 54 -3.06 -17.34 7.48
C SER A 54 -2.03 -16.88 6.47
N ARG A 55 -2.14 -17.30 5.20
CA ARG A 55 -1.29 -16.85 4.09
C ARG A 55 -1.66 -15.46 3.63
N VAL A 56 -2.95 -15.15 3.53
CA VAL A 56 -3.38 -13.79 3.14
C VAL A 56 -2.82 -12.73 4.11
N LYS A 57 -2.82 -13.02 5.41
CA LYS A 57 -2.25 -12.12 6.43
C LYS A 57 -0.74 -11.87 6.32
N THR A 58 0.01 -12.75 5.67
CA THR A 58 1.45 -12.54 5.45
C THR A 58 1.73 -11.74 4.19
N LEU A 59 0.75 -11.64 3.28
CA LEU A 59 0.88 -11.03 1.95
C LEU A 59 0.23 -9.64 1.88
N ILE A 60 -0.54 -9.26 2.89
CA ILE A 60 -1.13 -7.94 3.02
C ILE A 60 -0.59 -7.30 4.29
N GLN A 61 0.07 -6.17 4.12
CA GLN A 61 0.54 -5.35 5.23
C GLN A 61 -0.17 -4.00 5.20
N TRP A 62 -0.60 -3.55 6.37
CA TRP A 62 -1.20 -2.22 6.55
C TRP A 62 -0.48 -1.54 7.70
N GLU A 63 0.15 -0.42 7.39
CA GLU A 63 0.87 0.42 8.35
C GLU A 63 0.21 1.79 8.44
N THR A 64 0.23 2.36 9.65
CA THR A 64 -0.36 3.67 9.95
C THR A 64 0.70 4.50 10.67
N GLU A 65 1.00 5.67 10.13
CA GLU A 65 1.96 6.62 10.69
C GLU A 65 1.26 7.97 10.91
N ASP A 66 1.62 8.70 11.96
CA ASP A 66 1.15 10.08 12.14
C ASP A 66 1.69 10.95 10.99
N ALA A 67 0.80 11.63 10.25
CA ALA A 67 1.21 12.49 9.14
C ALA A 67 2.00 13.72 9.63
N SER A 68 1.91 14.05 10.92
CA SER A 68 2.69 15.09 11.58
C SER A 68 4.19 14.74 11.70
N SER A 69 4.58 13.47 11.59
CA SER A 69 5.99 13.06 11.61
C SER A 69 6.70 13.24 10.26
N VAL A 70 6.00 13.73 9.23
CA VAL A 70 6.55 14.02 7.89
C VAL A 70 6.93 15.51 7.74
N GLN A 71 6.99 16.27 8.82
CA GLN A 71 7.50 17.65 8.86
C GLN A 71 8.56 17.80 9.96
N ASP A 72 9.83 17.49 9.66
CA ASP A 72 10.96 18.16 10.34
C ASP A 72 12.30 18.10 9.57
N ASP A 73 12.32 17.80 8.27
CA ASP A 73 13.57 17.89 7.50
C ASP A 73 13.34 18.75 6.24
N GLU A 74 14.11 19.83 6.14
CA GLU A 74 14.13 20.87 5.10
C GLU A 74 13.15 22.06 5.21
N LEU A 75 13.45 22.97 6.14
CA LEU A 75 13.47 24.40 5.81
C LEU A 75 14.84 25.00 6.17
N PRO A 76 15.78 25.18 5.22
CA PRO A 76 16.87 26.12 5.43
C PRO A 76 16.33 27.53 5.25
N PHE A 77 16.46 28.34 6.31
CA PHE A 77 16.23 29.80 6.27
C PHE A 77 17.16 30.50 5.28
#